data_AF-A0A9X2SBW9-F1
#
_entry.id   AF-A0A9X2SBW9-F1
#
_cell.length_a   1.000
_cell.length_b   1.000
_cell.length_c   1.000
_cell.angle_alpha   90.00
_cell.angle_beta   90.00
_cell.angle_gamma   90.00
#
_symmetry.space_group_name_H-M   'P 1'
#
loop_
_entity.id
_entity.type
_entity.pdbx_description
1 polymer ?
#
loop_
_entity_poly.entity_id
_entity_poly.type
_entity_poly.pdbx_seq_one_letter_code
_entity_poly.pdbx_strand_id
1 'polypeptide(L)'
;TEWNKGELDSYLIEITRDIFAKYDPETGKPMVDVILDSAGQKGTGKWTSQSSLDLGVPLSIITESVFTRFLSAMKEERVAASKV
;
A
#
# COMPACT_ATOMS: atom_id res chain seq x y z
N THR A 1 -18.97 -1.16 3.59
CA THR A 1 -19.76 -0.66 2.44
C THR A 1 -20.28 0.76 2.66
N GLU A 2 -20.34 1.24 3.90
CA GLU A 2 -20.92 2.55 4.24
C GLU A 2 -20.08 3.75 3.77
N TRP A 3 -18.75 3.66 3.83
CA TRP A 3 -17.86 4.77 3.43
C TRP A 3 -17.98 5.15 1.94
N ASN A 4 -18.30 4.19 1.07
CA ASN A 4 -18.50 4.43 -0.35
C ASN A 4 -19.89 5.03 -0.70
N LYS A 5 -20.63 5.51 0.31
CA LYS A 5 -21.93 6.18 0.15
C LYS A 5 -21.91 7.61 0.71
N GLY A 6 -20.74 8.08 1.15
CA GLY A 6 -20.55 9.39 1.78
C GLY A 6 -19.37 10.14 1.16
N GLU A 7 -18.73 10.98 1.97
CA GLU A 7 -17.61 11.84 1.52
C GLU A 7 -16.39 11.09 0.96
N LEU A 8 -16.26 9.80 1.28
CA LEU A 8 -15.17 8.94 0.82
C LEU A 8 -15.52 8.14 -0.44
N ASP A 9 -16.66 8.41 -1.09
CA ASP A 9 -17.04 7.75 -2.35
C ASP A 9 -15.97 7.98 -3.42
N SER A 10 -15.21 6.92 -3.71
CA SER A 10 -14.06 6.95 -4.60
C SER A 10 -13.70 5.55 -5.08
N TYR A 11 -13.12 5.48 -6.28
CA TYR A 11 -12.74 4.20 -6.88
C TYR A 11 -11.82 3.35 -5.98
N LEU A 12 -10.87 3.97 -5.27
CA LEU A 12 -9.96 3.24 -4.38
C LEU A 12 -10.70 2.63 -3.17
N ILE A 13 -11.70 3.31 -2.62
CA ILE A 13 -12.52 2.77 -1.53
C ILE A 13 -13.42 1.64 -2.03
N GLU A 14 -13.98 1.79 -3.24
CA GLU A 14 -14.80 0.76 -3.88
C GLU A 14 -14.03 -0.54 -4.08
N ILE A 15 -12.86 -0.49 -4.73
CA ILE A 15 -12.08 -1.72 -4.97
C ILE A 15 -11.55 -2.32 -3.66
N THR A 16 -11.27 -1.49 -2.64
CA THR A 16 -10.85 -1.98 -1.33
C THR A 16 -11.96 -2.83 -0.70
N ARG A 17 -13.22 -2.37 -0.75
CA ARG A 17 -14.40 -3.15 -0.33
C ARG A 17 -14.46 -4.49 -1.07
N ASP A 18 -14.28 -4.46 -2.39
CA ASP A 18 -14.41 -5.66 -3.22
C ASP A 18 -13.27 -6.66 -2.98
N ILE A 19 -12.05 -6.18 -2.73
CA ILE A 19 -10.89 -7.00 -2.37
C ILE A 19 -11.15 -7.76 -1.06
N PHE A 20 -11.71 -7.12 -0.04
CA PHE A 20 -12.04 -7.77 1.23
C PHE A 20 -13.14 -8.85 1.10
N ALA A 21 -13.95 -8.82 0.04
CA ALA A 21 -14.96 -9.84 -0.23
C ALA A 21 -14.41 -11.06 -1.00
N LYS A 22 -13.14 -11.05 -1.42
CA LYS A 22 -12.52 -12.16 -2.14
C LYS A 22 -11.92 -13.17 -1.18
N TYR A 23 -12.17 -14.44 -1.48
CA TYR A 23 -11.59 -15.59 -0.79
C TYR A 23 -10.70 -16.37 -1.75
N ASP A 24 -9.61 -16.88 -1.21
CA ASP A 24 -8.70 -17.77 -1.91
C ASP A 24 -9.30 -19.18 -2.04
N PRO A 25 -9.44 -19.72 -3.26
CA PRO A 25 -10.08 -21.02 -3.46
C PRO A 25 -9.28 -22.21 -2.91
N GLU A 26 -7.97 -22.08 -2.74
CA GLU A 26 -7.11 -23.16 -2.28
C GLU A 26 -7.12 -23.28 -0.74
N THR A 27 -7.00 -22.15 -0.04
CA THR A 27 -6.93 -22.11 1.42
C THR A 27 -8.27 -21.84 2.10
N GLY A 28 -9.25 -21.33 1.37
CA GLY A 28 -10.55 -20.88 1.91
C GLY A 28 -10.46 -19.63 2.77
N LYS A 29 -9.30 -18.96 2.84
CA LYS A 29 -9.08 -17.74 3.63
C LYS A 29 -9.39 -16.48 2.82
N PRO A 30 -9.60 -15.32 3.45
CA PRO A 30 -9.65 -14.05 2.72
C PRO A 30 -8.40 -13.87 1.85
N MET A 31 -8.58 -13.52 0.58
CA MET A 31 -7.49 -13.40 -0.41
C MET A 31 -6.41 -12.44 0.07
N VAL A 32 -6.80 -11.34 0.71
CA VAL A 32 -5.87 -10.33 1.22
C VAL A 32 -4.92 -10.87 2.30
N ASP A 33 -5.32 -11.88 3.06
CA ASP A 33 -4.53 -12.44 4.16
C ASP A 33 -3.44 -13.42 3.68
N VAL A 34 -3.55 -13.90 2.44
CA VAL A 34 -2.58 -14.85 1.85
C VAL A 34 -1.62 -14.18 0.87
N ILE A 35 -1.80 -12.88 0.58
CA ILE A 35 -0.89 -12.10 -0.27
C ILE A 35 0.34 -11.68 0.54
N LEU A 36 1.53 -11.82 -0.05
CA LEU A 36 2.77 -11.34 0.54
C LEU A 36 2.75 -9.80 0.70
N ASP A 37 3.01 -9.32 1.91
CA ASP A 37 3.06 -7.91 2.31
C ASP A 37 4.35 -7.20 1.84
N SER A 38 4.66 -7.31 0.55
CA SER A 38 5.80 -6.67 -0.10
C SER A 38 5.34 -5.92 -1.34
N ALA A 39 5.15 -4.61 -1.21
CA ALA A 39 4.60 -3.78 -2.28
C ALA A 39 5.63 -3.50 -3.38
N GLY A 40 5.29 -3.89 -4.62
CA GLY A 40 6.07 -3.53 -5.80
C GLY A 40 5.87 -2.07 -6.24
N GLN A 41 6.81 -1.56 -7.04
CA GLN A 41 6.69 -0.26 -7.69
C GLN A 41 7.51 -0.17 -8.99
N LYS A 42 7.10 0.68 -9.92
CA LYS A 42 7.77 0.89 -11.23
C LYS A 42 8.55 2.20 -11.34
N GLY A 43 8.56 3.03 -10.29
CA GLY A 43 9.39 4.24 -10.21
C GLY A 43 8.65 5.58 -10.32
N THR A 44 7.46 5.64 -10.91
CA THR A 44 6.72 6.92 -11.09
C THR A 44 6.44 7.66 -9.78
N GLY A 45 6.10 6.95 -8.70
CA GLY A 45 5.93 7.58 -7.38
C GLY A 45 7.23 8.17 -6.81
N LYS A 46 8.38 7.50 -7.04
CA LYS A 46 9.70 7.99 -6.65
C LYS A 46 10.03 9.29 -7.40
N TRP A 47 9.74 9.35 -8.70
CA TRP A 47 9.99 10.55 -9.51
C TRP A 47 9.26 11.77 -8.95
N THR A 48 8.01 11.62 -8.51
CA THR A 48 7.25 12.71 -7.88
C THR A 48 7.94 13.24 -6.62
N SER A 49 8.39 12.35 -5.73
CA SER A 49 9.14 12.76 -4.53
C SER A 49 10.47 13.43 -4.87
N GLN A 50 11.19 12.94 -5.88
CA GLN A 50 12.44 13.58 -6.35
C GLN A 50 12.17 14.99 -6.87
N SER A 51 11.16 15.18 -7.72
CA SER A 51 10.79 16.51 -8.22
C SER A 51 10.37 17.47 -7.12
N SER A 52 9.72 16.99 -6.05
CA SER A 52 9.39 17.86 -4.91
C SER A 52 10.62 18.40 -4.19
N LEU A 53 11.69 17.60 -4.09
CA LEU A 53 12.96 18.02 -3.51
C LEU A 53 13.66 19.02 -4.43
N ASP A 54 13.70 18.75 -5.73
CA ASP A 54 14.32 19.63 -6.74
C ASP A 54 13.65 21.01 -6.77
N LEU A 55 12.33 21.06 -6.59
CA LEU A 55 11.53 22.29 -6.59
C LEU A 55 11.46 22.97 -5.21
N GLY A 56 11.96 22.33 -4.15
CA GLY A 56 11.85 22.85 -2.78
C GLY A 56 10.41 22.92 -2.24
N VAL A 57 9.52 22.04 -2.72
CA VAL A 57 8.10 22.00 -2.32
C VAL A 57 7.86 20.87 -1.33
N PRO A 58 7.22 21.12 -0.17
CA PRO A 58 6.98 20.08 0.81
C PRO A 58 5.93 19.07 0.31
N LEU A 59 6.32 17.79 0.21
CA LEU A 59 5.46 16.70 -0.24
C LEU A 59 5.61 15.45 0.63
N SER A 60 5.36 15.61 1.94
CA SER A 60 5.61 14.56 2.95
C SER A 60 4.76 13.30 2.73
N ILE A 61 3.43 13.41 2.60
CA ILE A 61 2.53 12.25 2.56
C ILE A 61 2.83 11.31 1.37
N ILE A 62 3.06 11.87 0.18
CA ILE A 62 3.37 11.06 -1.01
C ILE A 62 4.76 10.44 -0.87
N THR A 63 5.72 11.16 -0.30
CA THR A 63 7.08 10.65 -0.07
C THR A 63 7.10 9.52 0.96
N GLU A 64 6.36 9.66 2.06
CA GLU A 64 6.18 8.58 3.04
C GLU A 64 5.46 7.38 2.45
N SER A 65 4.53 7.59 1.52
CA SER A 65 3.89 6.49 0.79
C SER A 65 4.89 5.70 -0.06
N VAL A 66 5.93 6.35 -0.61
CA VAL A 66 7.03 5.68 -1.33
C VAL A 66 7.93 4.93 -0.33
N PHE A 67 8.32 5.56 0.77
CA PHE A 67 9.15 4.92 1.80
C PHE A 67 8.47 3.72 2.46
N THR A 68 7.16 3.77 2.68
CA THR A 68 6.39 2.63 3.21
C THR A 68 6.46 1.43 2.26
N ARG A 69 6.47 1.64 0.94
CA ARG A 69 6.67 0.54 -0.03
C ARG A 69 8.07 -0.04 0.08
N PHE A 70 9.10 0.79 0.20
CA PHE A 70 10.47 0.32 0.43
C PHE A 70 10.58 -0.51 1.71
N LEU A 71 10.00 -0.03 2.80
CA LEU A 71 9.98 -0.74 4.08
C LEU A 71 9.24 -2.08 3.97
N SER A 72 8.13 -2.12 3.24
CA SER A 72 7.40 -3.38 3.02
C SER A 72 8.24 -4.41 2.25
N ALA A 73 9.05 -3.96 1.29
CA ALA A 73 9.94 -4.82 0.50
C ALA A 73 11.10 -5.42 1.32
N MET A 74 11.47 -4.78 2.43
CA MET A 74 12.48 -5.28 3.39
C MET A 74 11.90 -6.39 4.29
N LYS A 75 11.22 -7.38 3.70
CA LYS A 75 10.44 -8.41 4.42
C LYS A 75 11.31 -9.23 5.37
N GLU A 76 12.46 -9.71 4.92
CA GLU A 76 13.35 -10.55 5.72
C GLU A 76 13.86 -9.79 6.95
N GLU A 77 14.29 -8.54 6.77
CA GLU A 77 14.72 -7.66 7.84
C GLU A 77 13.60 -7.39 8.84
N ARG A 78 12.37 -7.11 8.39
CA ARG A 78 11.21 -6.91 9.26
C ARG A 78 10.88 -8.16 10.08
N VAL A 79 10.96 -9.35 9.48
CA VAL A 79 10.70 -10.62 10.18
C VAL A 79 11.81 -10.95 11.17
N ALA A 80 13.06 -10.60 10.89
CA ALA A 80 14.15 -10.72 11.84
C ALA A 80 13.96 -9.75 13.02
N ALA A 81 13.65 -8.48 12.73
CA ALA A 81 13.43 -7.44 13.73
C ALA A 81 12.21 -7.72 14.63
N SER A 82 11.16 -8.39 14.14
CA SER A 82 9.98 -8.70 14.95
C SER A 82 10.20 -9.77 16.03
N LYS A 83 11.40 -10.35 16.11
CA LYS A 83 11.76 -11.43 17.06
C LYS A 83 12.70 -10.96 18.17
N VAL A 84 13.10 -9.69 18.16
CA VAL A 84 14.01 -9.06 19.12
C VAL A 84 13.27 -7.93 19.81
#